data_AF-A0A916ZQQ4-F1
#
_entry.id   AF-A0A916ZQQ4-F1
#
_cell.length_a   1.000
_cell.length_b   1.000
_cell.length_c   1.000
_cell.angle_alpha   90.00
_cell.angle_beta   90.00
_cell.angle_gamma   90.00
#
_symmetry.space_group_name_H-M   'P 1'
#
loop_
_entity.id
_entity.type
_entity.pdbx_description
1 polymer ?
#
loop_
_entity_poly.entity_id
_entity_poly.type
_entity_poly.pdbx_seq_one_letter_code
_entity_poly.pdbx_strand_id
1 'polypeptide(L)'
;MDALQNEVIIKEFNQKKIKLTNYRVRFYSSRNTYTSIMLDKISVINILYFEKKKYLHFAIISAFGVFLSFQFNLPFQFPLGLSILFYLAYIFHKEKVIYINSEDSKSVNFSVSGLSADVIDEFIQETEKKSLELKRMLIK
;
A
#
# COMPACT_ATOMS: atom_id res chain seq x y z
N MET A 1 -23.70 0.81 -2.94
CA MET A 1 -23.89 0.20 -1.61
C MET A 1 -23.94 1.32 -0.62
N ASP A 2 -25.13 1.53 -0.09
CA ASP A 2 -25.46 2.73 0.66
C ASP A 2 -24.80 2.73 2.03
N ALA A 3 -24.47 3.93 2.49
CA ALA A 3 -23.98 4.17 3.83
C ALA A 3 -25.08 3.77 4.84
N LEU A 4 -24.70 3.36 6.06
CA LEU A 4 -25.69 3.19 7.15
C LEU A 4 -26.50 4.50 7.31
N GLN A 5 -27.72 4.43 7.87
CA GLN A 5 -28.46 5.65 8.21
C GLN A 5 -27.57 6.56 9.07
N ASN A 6 -27.35 7.80 8.61
CA ASN A 6 -26.45 8.83 9.18
C ASN A 6 -24.94 8.66 8.93
N GLU A 7 -24.53 7.68 8.13
CA GLU A 7 -23.14 7.55 7.72
C GLU A 7 -22.86 8.43 6.50
N VAL A 8 -21.92 9.37 6.64
CA VAL A 8 -21.51 10.29 5.58
C VAL A 8 -20.13 9.90 5.11
N ILE A 9 -19.97 9.75 3.80
CA ILE A 9 -18.66 9.53 3.18
C ILE A 9 -17.90 10.85 3.25
N ILE A 10 -16.80 10.85 3.98
CA ILE A 10 -15.88 11.98 4.08
C ILE A 10 -14.99 12.00 2.84
N LYS A 11 -14.45 10.82 2.47
CA LYS A 11 -13.49 10.71 1.39
C LYS A 11 -13.45 9.32 0.76
N GLU A 12 -13.14 9.26 -0.53
CA GLU A 12 -12.94 8.01 -1.27
C GLU A 12 -11.57 8.03 -1.95
N PHE A 13 -10.85 6.90 -1.90
CA PHE A 13 -9.53 6.75 -2.51
C PHE A 13 -9.46 5.51 -3.40
N ASN A 14 -8.46 5.50 -4.29
CA ASN A 14 -8.09 4.36 -5.14
C ASN A 14 -9.28 3.77 -5.90
N GLN A 15 -9.95 4.61 -6.72
CA GLN A 15 -11.11 4.21 -7.51
C GLN A 15 -12.25 3.61 -6.66
N LYS A 16 -12.56 4.23 -5.52
CA LYS A 16 -13.62 3.83 -4.57
C LYS A 16 -13.37 2.54 -3.79
N LYS A 17 -12.14 2.01 -3.82
CA LYS A 17 -11.75 0.81 -3.04
C LYS A 17 -11.57 1.12 -1.56
N ILE A 18 -11.20 2.34 -1.21
CA ILE A 18 -11.09 2.80 0.18
C ILE A 18 -12.11 3.91 0.38
N LYS A 19 -12.92 3.81 1.43
CA LYS A 19 -13.89 4.84 1.81
C LYS A 19 -13.72 5.17 3.28
N LEU A 20 -13.48 6.44 3.56
CA LEU A 20 -13.52 7.00 4.90
C LEU A 20 -14.92 7.57 5.12
N THR A 21 -15.56 7.14 6.19
CA THR A 21 -16.82 7.72 6.65
C THR A 21 -16.63 8.35 8.02
N ASN A 22 -17.64 9.06 8.49
CA ASN A 22 -17.67 9.62 9.84
C ASN A 22 -17.60 8.57 10.97
N TYR A 23 -17.79 7.27 10.67
CA TYR A 23 -17.77 6.20 11.68
C TYR A 23 -16.74 5.12 11.44
N ARG A 24 -16.32 4.88 10.18
CA ARG A 24 -15.45 3.76 9.84
C ARG A 24 -14.61 4.01 8.60
N VAL A 25 -13.54 3.22 8.50
CA VAL A 25 -12.79 3.01 7.26
C VAL A 25 -13.26 1.71 6.64
N ARG A 26 -13.71 1.78 5.38
CA ARG A 26 -14.10 0.62 4.57
C ARG A 26 -13.08 0.39 3.48
N PHE A 27 -12.74 -0.88 3.28
CA PHE A 27 -11.83 -1.34 2.24
C PHE A 27 -12.45 -2.47 1.44
N TYR A 28 -12.26 -2.40 0.13
CA TYR A 28 -12.57 -3.46 -0.82
C TYR A 28 -11.30 -3.94 -1.51
N SER A 29 -10.91 -5.17 -1.21
CA SER A 29 -9.78 -5.86 -1.83
C SER A 29 -10.16 -6.38 -3.20
N SER A 30 -9.18 -6.42 -4.11
CA SER A 30 -9.32 -7.07 -5.43
C SER A 30 -9.68 -8.56 -5.35
N ARG A 31 -9.48 -9.20 -4.19
CA ARG A 31 -9.89 -10.59 -3.92
C ARG A 31 -11.34 -10.74 -3.43
N ASN A 32 -12.20 -9.76 -3.72
CA ASN A 32 -13.60 -9.75 -3.27
C ASN A 32 -13.77 -9.72 -1.74
N THR A 33 -12.72 -9.31 -1.01
CA THR A 33 -12.76 -9.23 0.45
C THR A 33 -13.17 -7.83 0.87
N TYR A 34 -14.20 -7.74 1.72
CA TYR A 34 -14.64 -6.48 2.31
C TYR A 34 -14.15 -6.41 3.75
N THR A 35 -13.54 -5.28 4.11
CA THR A 35 -13.08 -5.02 5.47
C THR A 35 -13.60 -3.68 5.94
N SER A 36 -14.08 -3.63 7.17
CA SER A 36 -14.70 -2.44 7.75
C SER A 36 -14.18 -2.32 9.18
N ILE A 37 -13.45 -1.25 9.47
CA ILE A 37 -12.90 -0.97 10.79
C ILE A 37 -13.55 0.32 11.30
N MET A 38 -14.19 0.24 12.47
CA MET A 38 -14.75 1.43 13.12
C MET A 38 -13.62 2.33 13.64
N LEU A 39 -13.78 3.64 13.49
CA LEU A 39 -12.74 4.63 13.80
C LEU A 39 -12.39 4.69 15.29
N ASP A 40 -13.35 4.42 16.17
CA ASP A 40 -13.18 4.32 17.62
C ASP A 40 -12.25 3.17 18.02
N LYS A 41 -12.21 2.11 17.22
CA LYS A 41 -11.38 0.92 17.43
C LYS A 41 -10.01 0.96 16.74
N ILE A 42 -9.68 2.05 16.04
CA ILE A 42 -8.35 2.21 15.45
C ILE A 42 -7.38 2.57 16.58
N SER A 43 -6.32 1.77 16.69
CA SER A 43 -5.26 1.98 17.68
C SER A 43 -4.02 2.60 17.04
N VAL A 44 -3.60 2.07 15.88
CA VAL A 44 -2.39 2.52 15.18
C VAL A 44 -2.58 2.48 13.67
N ILE A 45 -2.11 3.51 12.97
CA ILE A 45 -2.00 3.55 11.51
C ILE A 45 -0.51 3.56 11.15
N ASN A 46 -0.06 2.56 10.41
CA ASN A 46 1.32 2.40 9.95
C ASN A 46 1.39 2.48 8.43
N ILE A 47 2.45 3.04 7.88
CA ILE A 47 2.75 2.98 6.44
C ILE A 47 3.98 2.09 6.25
N LEU A 48 3.84 1.03 5.47
CA LEU A 48 4.95 0.16 5.09
C LEU A 48 5.23 0.27 3.58
N TYR A 49 6.47 0.59 3.26
CA TYR A 49 6.94 0.62 1.89
C TYR A 49 7.45 -0.78 1.52
N PHE A 50 6.77 -1.46 0.61
CA PHE A 50 7.18 -2.78 0.14
C PHE A 50 7.92 -2.65 -1.19
N GLU A 51 9.22 -2.96 -1.16
CA GLU A 51 9.99 -3.10 -2.38
C GLU A 51 9.79 -4.49 -2.97
N LYS A 52 9.42 -4.58 -4.26
CA LYS A 52 9.35 -5.87 -4.95
C LYS A 52 10.75 -6.42 -5.20
N LYS A 53 11.27 -7.13 -4.21
CA LYS A 53 12.60 -7.77 -4.27
C LYS A 53 12.76 -8.71 -5.47
N LYS A 54 11.70 -9.23 -6.09
CA LYS A 54 11.78 -10.15 -7.23
C LYS A 54 12.58 -9.58 -8.41
N TYR A 55 12.36 -8.30 -8.76
CA TYR A 55 13.08 -7.66 -9.87
C TYR A 55 14.57 -7.48 -9.57
N LEU A 56 14.92 -7.25 -8.30
CA LEU A 56 16.31 -7.21 -7.85
C LEU A 56 17.01 -8.56 -8.03
N HIS A 57 16.33 -9.68 -7.73
CA HIS A 57 16.91 -11.02 -7.93
C HIS A 57 17.18 -11.28 -9.43
N PHE A 58 16.26 -10.90 -10.32
CA PHE A 58 16.48 -11.02 -11.77
C PHE A 58 17.61 -10.12 -12.27
N ALA A 59 17.75 -8.91 -11.73
CA ALA A 59 18.86 -8.02 -12.05
C ALA A 59 20.22 -8.62 -11.64
N ILE A 60 20.30 -9.26 -10.48
CA ILE A 60 21.51 -9.95 -9.99
C ILE A 60 21.85 -11.16 -10.87
N ILE A 61 20.88 -12.01 -11.20
CA ILE A 61 21.09 -13.20 -12.04
C ILE A 61 21.59 -12.80 -13.44
N SER A 62 20.98 -11.77 -14.02
CA SER A 62 21.40 -11.26 -15.34
C SER A 62 22.78 -10.60 -15.30
N ALA A 63 23.12 -9.88 -14.22
CA ALA A 63 24.47 -9.34 -14.01
C ALA A 63 25.52 -10.46 -13.90
N PHE A 64 25.18 -11.57 -13.24
CA PHE A 64 26.03 -12.76 -13.21
C PHE A 64 26.20 -13.38 -14.61
N GLY A 65 25.14 -13.35 -15.43
CA GLY A 65 25.20 -13.70 -16.84
C GLY A 65 26.19 -12.86 -17.65
N VAL A 66 26.27 -11.55 -17.39
CA VAL A 66 27.27 -10.67 -18.02
C VAL A 66 28.69 -11.12 -17.67
N PHE A 67 28.94 -11.42 -16.40
CA PHE A 67 30.25 -11.90 -15.94
C PHE A 67 30.66 -13.21 -16.63
N LEU A 68 29.74 -14.19 -16.72
CA LEU A 68 30.00 -15.44 -17.44
C LEU A 68 30.25 -15.20 -18.94
N SER A 69 29.44 -14.37 -19.59
CA SER A 69 29.62 -14.06 -21.01
C SER A 69 30.99 -13.43 -21.27
N PHE A 70 31.46 -12.56 -20.38
CA PHE A 70 32.79 -11.97 -20.45
C PHE A 70 33.89 -13.03 -20.29
N GLN A 71 33.76 -13.93 -19.32
CA GLN A 71 34.73 -14.99 -19.06
C GLN A 71 34.89 -15.97 -20.23
N PHE A 72 33.79 -16.28 -20.94
CA PHE A 72 33.77 -17.24 -22.05
C PHE A 72 33.84 -16.60 -23.44
N ASN A 73 34.12 -15.29 -23.54
CA ASN A 73 34.14 -14.54 -24.81
C ASN A 73 32.83 -14.68 -25.64
N LEU A 74 31.70 -14.80 -24.95
CA LEU A 74 30.36 -14.82 -25.56
C LEU A 74 29.82 -13.39 -25.71
N PRO A 75 28.87 -13.15 -26.62
CA PRO A 75 28.22 -11.84 -26.74
C PRO A 75 27.51 -11.45 -25.43
N PHE A 76 28.04 -10.43 -24.74
CA PHE A 76 27.54 -9.96 -23.44
C PHE A 76 26.48 -8.85 -23.54
N GLN A 77 26.22 -8.33 -24.75
CA GLN A 77 25.29 -7.22 -24.98
C GLN A 77 23.86 -7.57 -24.54
N PHE A 78 23.44 -8.82 -24.78
CA PHE A 78 22.12 -9.31 -24.41
C PHE A 78 21.90 -9.39 -22.88
N PRO A 79 22.74 -10.09 -22.08
CA PRO A 79 22.57 -10.12 -20.63
C PRO A 79 22.74 -8.74 -19.98
N LEU A 80 23.58 -7.87 -20.56
CA LEU A 80 23.75 -6.50 -20.07
C LEU A 80 22.45 -5.69 -20.22
N GLY A 81 21.83 -5.74 -21.41
CA GLY A 81 20.54 -5.07 -21.64
C GLY A 81 19.44 -5.59 -20.73
N LEU A 82 19.39 -6.91 -20.49
CA LEU A 82 18.43 -7.53 -19.58
C LEU A 82 18.62 -7.05 -18.13
N SER A 83 19.87 -6.93 -17.66
CA SER A 83 20.18 -6.48 -16.30
C SER A 83 19.77 -5.04 -16.06
N ILE A 84 20.07 -4.15 -17.01
CA ILE A 84 19.65 -2.75 -16.97
C ILE A 84 18.12 -2.66 -16.95
N LEU A 85 17.44 -3.42 -17.81
CA LEU A 85 15.98 -3.44 -17.89
C LEU A 85 15.34 -3.87 -16.56
N PHE A 86 15.81 -4.96 -15.95
CA PHE A 86 15.28 -5.43 -14.67
C PHE A 86 15.61 -4.49 -13.51
N TYR A 87 16.77 -3.85 -13.52
CA TYR A 87 17.14 -2.87 -12.52
C TYR A 87 16.25 -1.61 -12.61
N LEU A 88 16.00 -1.10 -13.82
CA LEU A 88 15.04 -0.01 -14.03
C LEU A 88 13.64 -0.43 -13.59
N ALA A 89 13.18 -1.63 -13.96
CA ALA A 89 11.90 -2.16 -13.51
C ALA A 89 11.82 -2.23 -11.97
N TYR A 90 12.89 -2.63 -11.28
CA TYR A 90 12.94 -2.62 -9.82
C TYR A 90 12.77 -1.22 -9.22
N ILE A 91 13.46 -0.22 -9.76
CA ILE A 91 13.37 1.16 -9.27
C ILE A 91 11.96 1.73 -9.46
N PHE A 92 11.33 1.50 -10.61
CA PHE A 92 10.01 2.03 -10.89
C PHE A 92 8.88 1.27 -10.17
N HIS A 93 9.10 0.02 -9.77
CA HIS A 93 8.07 -0.84 -9.21
C HIS A 93 8.10 -0.92 -7.68
N LYS A 94 8.11 0.24 -7.01
CA LYS A 94 7.95 0.35 -5.56
C LYS A 94 6.46 0.37 -5.20
N GLU A 95 6.00 -0.61 -4.42
CA GLU A 95 4.62 -0.63 -3.91
C GLU A 95 4.54 0.02 -2.54
N LYS A 96 3.55 0.89 -2.34
CA LYS A 96 3.22 1.48 -1.04
C LYS A 96 2.05 0.71 -0.43
N VAL A 97 2.16 0.31 0.84
CA VAL A 97 1.11 -0.42 1.56
C VAL A 97 0.84 0.29 2.87
N ILE A 98 -0.41 0.63 3.16
CA ILE A 98 -0.80 1.17 4.46
C ILE A 98 -1.37 0.02 5.29
N TYR A 99 -1.05 0.02 6.57
CA TYR A 99 -1.42 -0.95 7.58
C TYR A 99 -2.26 -0.22 8.63
N ILE A 100 -3.53 -0.59 8.78
CA ILE A 100 -4.34 -0.11 9.91
C ILE A 100 -4.50 -1.26 10.90
N ASN A 101 -4.04 -1.04 12.13
CA ASN A 101 -4.23 -1.93 13.26
C ASN A 101 -5.40 -1.46 14.13
N SER A 102 -6.18 -2.42 14.61
CA SER A 102 -7.27 -2.19 15.55
C SER A 102 -6.99 -2.93 16.85
N GLU A 103 -7.45 -2.38 17.97
CA GLU A 103 -7.25 -2.92 19.33
C GLU A 103 -7.80 -4.35 19.51
N ASP A 104 -8.88 -4.68 18.79
CA ASP A 104 -9.62 -5.94 18.96
C ASP A 104 -9.42 -6.96 17.82
N SER A 105 -8.66 -6.64 16.76
CA SER A 105 -8.67 -7.46 15.54
C SER A 105 -7.35 -7.53 14.78
N LYS A 106 -7.24 -8.55 13.91
CA LYS A 106 -6.12 -8.77 13.00
C LYS A 106 -5.87 -7.50 12.16
N SER A 107 -4.59 -7.13 12.05
CA SER A 107 -4.08 -6.04 11.20
C SER A 107 -4.68 -6.10 9.79
N VAL A 108 -5.21 -4.98 9.31
CA VAL A 108 -5.74 -4.87 7.95
C VAL A 108 -4.69 -4.19 7.08
N ASN A 109 -4.15 -4.96 6.13
CA ASN A 109 -3.11 -4.52 5.22
C ASN A 109 -3.78 -4.14 3.89
N PHE A 110 -3.58 -2.90 3.43
CA PHE A 110 -4.11 -2.46 2.15
C PHE A 110 -3.02 -1.83 1.29
N SER A 111 -2.87 -2.36 0.08
CA SER A 111 -1.98 -1.79 -0.91
C SER A 111 -2.61 -0.51 -1.47
N VAL A 112 -1.89 0.60 -1.33
CA VAL A 112 -2.20 1.91 -1.93
C VAL A 112 -1.22 2.18 -3.06
N SER A 113 -1.02 1.16 -3.90
CA SER A 113 -0.25 1.31 -5.14
C SER A 113 -0.88 2.42 -6.00
N GLY A 114 -0.06 3.41 -6.39
CA GLY A 114 -0.47 4.55 -7.22
C GLY A 114 -0.92 5.82 -6.47
N LEU A 115 -0.93 5.86 -5.15
CA LEU A 115 -1.22 7.08 -4.38
C LEU A 115 0.07 7.87 -4.06
N SER A 116 0.02 9.20 -4.21
CA SER A 116 1.09 10.10 -3.79
C SER A 116 1.25 10.06 -2.27
N ALA A 117 2.45 10.40 -1.78
CA ALA A 117 2.71 10.41 -0.34
C ALA A 117 1.80 11.42 0.38
N ASP A 118 1.56 12.58 -0.23
CA ASP A 118 0.74 13.65 0.33
C ASP A 118 -0.71 13.22 0.54
N VAL A 119 -1.28 12.46 -0.41
CA VAL A 119 -2.66 11.95 -0.31
C VAL A 119 -2.77 10.88 0.78
N ILE A 120 -1.71 10.11 1.02
CA ILE A 120 -1.65 9.14 2.11
C ILE A 120 -1.58 9.86 3.46
N ASP A 121 -0.75 10.89 3.57
CA ASP A 121 -0.61 11.69 4.79
C ASP A 121 -1.93 12.40 5.14
N GLU A 122 -2.57 13.03 4.14
CA GLU A 122 -3.87 13.68 4.31
C GLU A 122 -4.96 12.68 4.76
N PHE A 123 -4.96 11.45 4.21
CA PHE A 123 -5.86 10.39 4.64
C PHE A 123 -5.65 10.00 6.10
N ILE A 124 -4.39 9.90 6.54
CA ILE A 124 -4.05 9.55 7.93
C ILE A 124 -4.50 10.65 8.87
N GLN A 125 -4.16 11.90 8.58
CA GLN A 125 -4.55 13.05 9.40
C GLN A 125 -6.07 13.16 9.54
N GLU A 126 -6.83 12.98 8.46
CA GLU A 126 -8.30 12.98 8.51
C GLU A 126 -8.85 11.82 9.37
N THR A 127 -8.26 10.63 9.23
CA THR A 127 -8.68 9.43 9.98
C THR A 127 -8.40 9.60 11.48
N GLU A 128 -7.21 10.08 11.84
CA GLU A 128 -6.82 10.34 13.23
C GLU A 128 -7.68 11.43 13.86
N LYS A 129 -7.90 12.54 13.15
CA LYS A 129 -8.76 13.63 13.62
C LYS A 129 -10.17 13.13 13.94
N LYS A 130 -10.76 12.33 13.05
CA LYS A 130 -12.10 11.79 13.24
C LYS A 130 -12.17 10.74 14.35
N SER A 131 -11.15 9.89 14.47
CA SER A 131 -11.04 8.94 15.59
C SER A 131 -10.99 9.66 16.94
N LEU A 132 -10.20 10.74 17.04
CA LEU A 132 -10.11 11.55 18.26
C LEU A 132 -11.42 12.28 18.60
N GLU A 133 -12.11 12.85 17.61
CA GLU A 133 -13.43 13.46 17.79
C GLU A 133 -14.43 12.46 18.39
N LEU A 134 -14.47 11.23 17.87
CA LEU A 134 -15.36 10.17 18.36
C LEU A 134 -15.00 9.72 19.79
N LYS A 135 -13.72 9.48 20.08
CA LYS A 135 -13.29 9.08 21.43
C LYS A 135 -13.66 10.13 22.48
N ARG A 136 -13.57 11.43 22.14
CA ARG A 136 -14.01 12.52 23.03
C ARG A 136 -15.52 12.55 23.27
N MET A 137 -16.33 12.17 22.28
CA MET A 137 -17.79 12.12 22.44
C MET A 137 -18.23 10.95 23.33
N LEU A 138 -17.50 9.83 23.31
CA LEU A 138 -17.82 8.63 24.11
C LEU A 138 -17.44 8.74 25.60
N ILE A 139 -16.59 9.71 25.97
CA ILE A 139 -16.14 9.93 27.35
C ILE A 139 -17.04 10.95 28.09
N LYS A 140 -17.94 11.63 27.39
CA LYS A 140 -18.96 12.52 27.97
C LYS A 140 -20.22 11.77 28.36
#